data_AF-A0A5C3NMK4-F1
#
_entry.id   AF-A0A5C3NMK4-F1
#
_cell.length_a   1.000
_cell.length_b   1.000
_cell.length_c   1.000
_cell.angle_alpha   90.00
_cell.angle_beta   90.00
_cell.angle_gamma   90.00
#
_symmetry.space_group_name_H-M   'P 1'
#
loop_
_entity.id
_entity.type
_entity.pdbx_description
1 polymer ?
#
loop_
_entity_poly.entity_id
_entity_poly.type
_entity_poly.pdbx_seq_one_letter_code
_entity_poly.pdbx_strand_id
1 'polypeptide(L)'
;MTNKREVPWCIPLPAIAGYQTFAPVRHILTAVDATVPQQLMDLAREHYHRFHFGNLLGTRYLHAFGQPFELPLDRVNNAFAVVGKDRVAYAKLKNILSFHTGSPHPGDSEPLERHFPVSATVICCFEPSSLQEHSGKRVVVLRVLRSLEWDPIRPNASYTGPPIPPELYPQAGQLLMTFRYRKPRVWAANVDRSGWKRSNTAAPFAILFENALEYGSSA
;
A
#
# COMPACT_ATOMS: atom_id res chain seq x y z
N MET A 1 -2.89 6.74 27.02
CA MET A 1 -3.83 6.25 26.00
C MET A 1 -3.05 5.94 24.73
N THR A 2 -2.55 4.71 24.59
CA THR A 2 -1.86 4.24 23.38
C THR A 2 -2.90 4.09 22.28
N ASN A 3 -2.79 4.93 21.25
CA ASN A 3 -3.64 4.89 20.09
C ASN A 3 -3.45 3.51 19.43
N LYS A 4 -4.48 2.64 19.36
CA LYS A 4 -4.41 1.26 18.77
C LYS A 4 -3.75 1.20 17.38
N ARG A 5 -3.60 2.35 16.74
CA ARG A 5 -2.98 2.51 15.42
C ARG A 5 -1.45 2.55 15.48
N GLU A 6 -0.80 3.04 16.52
CA GLU A 6 0.69 3.12 16.65
C GLU A 6 1.42 3.60 15.37
N VAL A 7 0.74 4.30 14.47
CA VAL A 7 1.26 4.72 13.17
C VAL A 7 0.98 6.23 13.05
N PRO A 8 2.01 7.10 13.08
CA PRO A 8 1.85 8.55 12.94
C PRO A 8 1.41 8.97 11.51
N TRP A 9 1.46 8.05 10.54
CA TRP A 9 1.19 8.28 9.12
C TRP A 9 -0.29 8.25 8.71
N CYS A 10 -1.23 8.24 9.66
CA CYS A 10 -2.66 8.33 9.34
C CYS A 10 -3.05 9.72 8.81
N ILE A 11 -2.17 10.72 8.96
CA ILE A 11 -2.34 12.07 8.42
C ILE A 11 -1.32 12.25 7.28
N PRO A 12 -1.76 12.63 6.07
CA PRO A 12 -0.87 12.89 4.94
C PRO A 12 0.24 13.88 5.28
N LEU A 13 1.48 13.59 4.84
CA LEU A 13 2.61 14.47 5.11
C LEU A 13 2.38 15.91 4.60
N PRO A 14 1.77 16.16 3.42
CA PRO A 14 1.44 17.53 3.01
C PRO A 14 0.38 18.21 3.87
N ALA A 15 -0.55 17.44 4.46
CA ALA A 15 -1.49 17.98 5.42
C ALA A 15 -0.76 18.38 6.71
N ILE A 16 0.13 17.51 7.21
CA ILE A 16 1.02 17.82 8.36
C ILE A 16 1.88 19.06 8.06
N ALA A 17 2.39 19.15 6.83
CA ALA A 17 3.28 20.21 6.39
C ALA A 17 2.58 21.56 6.24
N GLY A 18 1.34 21.56 5.73
CA GLY A 18 0.60 22.79 5.36
C GLY A 18 -0.36 23.31 6.42
N TYR A 19 -1.06 22.45 7.17
CA TYR A 19 -2.05 22.91 8.15
C TYR A 19 -1.41 23.21 9.51
N GLN A 20 -1.72 24.38 10.07
CA GLN A 20 -1.22 24.77 11.40
C GLN A 20 -1.66 23.83 12.52
N THR A 21 -2.83 23.19 12.38
CA THR A 21 -3.35 22.21 13.35
C THR A 21 -2.41 21.03 13.60
N PHE A 22 -1.50 20.75 12.66
CA PHE A 22 -0.50 19.69 12.78
C PHE A 22 0.92 20.20 13.07
N ALA A 23 1.09 21.47 13.45
CA ALA A 23 2.40 22.03 13.78
C ALA A 23 3.16 21.23 14.87
N PRO A 24 2.52 20.72 15.94
CA PRO A 24 3.20 19.85 16.91
C PRO A 24 3.70 18.54 16.30
N VAL A 25 2.88 17.90 15.45
CA VAL A 25 3.26 16.65 14.75
C VAL A 25 4.40 16.91 13.78
N ARG A 26 4.35 18.02 13.03
CA ARG A 26 5.42 18.46 12.14
C ARG A 26 6.74 18.63 12.91
N HIS A 27 6.70 19.28 14.06
CA HIS A 27 7.89 19.48 14.92
C HIS A 27 8.46 18.16 15.43
N ILE A 28 7.60 17.22 15.84
CA ILE A 28 8.05 15.88 16.25
C ILE A 28 8.76 15.18 15.10
N LEU A 29 8.14 15.15 13.91
CA LEU A 29 8.70 14.46 12.75
C LEU A 29 10.00 15.07 12.21
N THR A 30 10.16 16.39 12.25
CA THR A 30 11.35 17.05 11.68
C THR A 30 12.46 17.36 12.68
N ALA A 31 12.12 17.67 13.93
CA ALA A 31 13.07 18.19 14.92
C ALA A 31 13.31 17.26 16.10
N VAL A 32 12.32 16.45 16.51
CA VAL A 32 12.45 15.56 17.67
C VAL A 32 12.92 14.18 17.23
N ASP A 33 12.12 13.50 16.42
CA ASP A 33 12.38 12.13 15.99
C ASP A 33 13.27 12.09 14.74
N ALA A 34 13.40 13.22 14.02
CA ALA A 34 14.13 13.36 12.76
C ALA A 34 13.77 12.28 11.71
N THR A 35 12.56 11.73 11.81
CA THR A 35 12.05 10.68 10.90
C THR A 35 11.67 11.25 9.54
N VAL A 36 11.50 12.57 9.43
CA VAL A 36 11.25 13.27 8.16
C VAL A 36 12.22 14.44 8.02
N PRO A 37 13.09 14.45 6.99
CA PRO A 37 13.95 15.61 6.72
C PRO A 37 13.15 16.89 6.49
N GLN A 38 13.66 18.03 6.98
CA GLN A 38 12.99 19.32 6.81
C GLN A 38 12.72 19.66 5.34
N GLN A 39 13.65 19.31 4.44
CA GLN A 39 13.49 19.49 2.99
C GLN A 39 12.27 18.73 2.43
N LEU A 40 12.03 17.51 2.90
CA LEU A 40 10.86 16.71 2.51
C LEU A 40 9.57 17.35 3.04
N MET A 41 9.62 17.94 4.24
CA MET A 41 8.49 18.64 4.84
C MET A 41 8.16 19.94 4.09
N ASP A 42 9.17 20.65 3.59
CA ASP A 42 9.00 21.86 2.81
C ASP A 42 8.41 21.54 1.42
N LEU A 43 8.91 20.51 0.74
CA LEU A 43 8.34 20.00 -0.52
C LEU A 43 6.89 19.52 -0.33
N ALA A 44 6.61 18.80 0.76
CA ALA A 44 5.27 18.37 1.10
C ALA A 44 4.34 19.58 1.31
N ARG A 45 4.83 20.67 1.91
CA ARG A 45 4.07 21.90 2.10
C ARG A 45 3.68 22.50 0.76
N GLU A 46 4.53 22.52 -0.25
CA GLU A 46 4.20 23.11 -1.56
C GLU A 46 2.96 22.50 -2.21
N HIS A 47 2.66 21.24 -1.89
CA HIS A 47 1.52 20.53 -2.44
C HIS A 47 0.26 20.61 -1.56
N TYR A 48 0.28 21.27 -0.39
CA TYR A 48 -0.80 21.18 0.62
C TYR A 48 -2.18 21.66 0.12
N HIS A 49 -2.24 22.60 -0.82
CA HIS A 49 -3.52 23.13 -1.33
C HIS A 49 -4.20 22.19 -2.34
N ARG A 50 -3.47 21.20 -2.88
CA ARG A 50 -4.06 20.10 -3.66
C ARG A 50 -4.79 19.08 -2.77
N PHE A 51 -4.76 19.27 -1.46
CA PHE A 51 -5.40 18.43 -0.47
C PHE A 51 -6.78 19.00 -0.14
N HIS A 52 -7.80 18.55 -0.87
CA HIS A 52 -9.15 18.64 -0.33
C HIS A 52 -9.35 17.49 0.66
N PHE A 53 -9.63 17.86 1.91
CA PHE A 53 -9.99 16.98 3.03
C PHE A 53 -11.14 15.99 2.74
N GLY A 54 -11.77 16.03 1.55
CA GLY A 54 -12.81 15.10 1.11
C GLY A 54 -12.44 14.12 -0.01
N ASN A 55 -11.47 14.43 -0.88
CA ASN A 55 -11.21 13.62 -2.10
C ASN A 55 -10.07 12.59 -1.93
N LEU A 56 -9.31 12.68 -0.82
CA LEU A 56 -8.15 11.84 -0.50
C LEU A 56 -8.39 10.89 0.68
N LEU A 57 -9.64 10.70 1.13
CA LEU A 57 -10.04 9.82 2.26
C LEU A 57 -9.70 8.32 2.07
N GLY A 58 -8.79 7.96 1.16
CA GLY A 58 -8.22 6.63 1.01
C GLY A 58 -6.84 6.57 0.35
N THR A 59 -6.15 7.70 0.13
CA THR A 59 -4.81 7.71 -0.48
C THR A 59 -3.73 7.82 0.59
N ARG A 60 -2.88 6.80 0.72
CA ARG A 60 -1.83 6.69 1.74
C ARG A 60 -0.51 7.27 1.23
N TYR A 61 0.20 8.01 2.08
CA TYR A 61 1.45 8.67 1.72
C TYR A 61 2.65 7.83 2.15
N LEU A 62 3.58 7.62 1.23
CA LEU A 62 4.74 6.75 1.41
C LEU A 62 5.99 7.49 1.00
N HIS A 63 7.05 7.36 1.80
CA HIS A 63 8.36 7.91 1.46
C HIS A 63 9.49 6.90 1.69
N ALA A 64 9.27 5.84 2.48
CA ALA A 64 10.31 4.85 2.76
C ALA A 64 9.78 3.42 2.69
N PHE A 65 10.69 2.46 2.44
CA PHE A 65 10.43 1.06 2.76
C PHE A 65 10.31 0.89 4.28
N GLY A 66 9.61 -0.16 4.73
CA GLY A 66 9.34 -0.40 6.14
C GLY A 66 8.26 0.49 6.74
N GLN A 67 7.94 1.64 6.12
CA GLN A 67 6.91 2.56 6.58
C GLN A 67 5.55 1.85 6.71
N PRO A 68 4.97 1.76 7.92
CA PRO A 68 3.68 1.11 8.12
C PRO A 68 2.52 1.91 7.53
N PHE A 69 1.58 1.23 6.92
CA PHE A 69 0.30 1.76 6.48
C PHE A 69 -0.78 0.69 6.60
N GLU A 70 -2.01 1.11 6.89
CA GLU A 70 -3.15 0.19 6.84
C GLU A 70 -3.50 -0.21 5.40
N LEU A 71 -4.17 -1.33 5.19
CA LEU A 71 -4.55 -1.82 3.87
C LEU A 71 -5.88 -2.54 3.99
N PRO A 72 -6.98 -1.91 3.54
CA PRO A 72 -8.26 -2.57 3.40
C PRO A 72 -8.19 -3.66 2.32
N LEU A 73 -8.52 -4.89 2.70
CA LEU A 73 -8.45 -6.07 1.83
C LEU A 73 -9.73 -6.30 1.01
N ASP A 74 -10.82 -5.66 1.43
CA ASP A 74 -12.15 -5.68 0.81
C ASP A 74 -12.33 -4.62 -0.29
N ARG A 75 -11.29 -3.82 -0.57
CA ARG A 75 -11.37 -2.75 -1.58
C ARG A 75 -10.78 -3.16 -2.92
N VAL A 76 -11.43 -2.68 -3.98
CA VAL A 76 -10.96 -2.88 -5.37
C VAL A 76 -9.68 -2.11 -5.65
N ASN A 77 -9.61 -0.87 -5.16
CA ASN A 77 -8.51 0.04 -5.41
C ASN A 77 -7.96 0.56 -4.09
N ASN A 78 -6.65 0.43 -3.92
CA ASN A 78 -5.89 1.08 -2.86
C ASN A 78 -4.94 2.08 -3.51
N ALA A 79 -5.09 3.36 -3.18
CA ALA A 79 -4.33 4.45 -3.78
C ALA A 79 -3.19 4.88 -2.86
N PHE A 80 -2.06 5.22 -3.46
CA PHE A 80 -0.86 5.66 -2.75
C PHE A 80 -0.25 6.87 -3.44
N ALA A 81 0.25 7.81 -2.65
CA ALA A 81 1.12 8.88 -3.08
C ALA A 81 2.53 8.57 -2.57
N VAL A 82 3.46 8.36 -3.49
CA VAL A 82 4.86 8.06 -3.19
C VAL A 82 5.66 9.35 -3.35
N VAL A 83 6.25 9.83 -2.26
CA VAL A 83 6.93 11.13 -2.16
C VAL A 83 8.44 10.89 -2.24
N GLY A 84 9.07 11.47 -3.26
CA GLY A 84 10.52 11.47 -3.46
C GLY A 84 11.12 12.84 -3.13
N LYS A 85 12.44 12.94 -3.28
CA LYS A 85 13.19 14.19 -3.06
C LYS A 85 12.66 15.38 -3.84
N ASP A 86 12.27 15.17 -5.10
CA ASP A 86 11.93 16.23 -6.06
C ASP A 86 10.53 16.09 -6.66
N ARG A 87 9.81 14.99 -6.36
CA ARG A 87 8.53 14.69 -7.00
C ARG A 87 7.60 13.83 -6.15
N VAL A 88 6.30 13.90 -6.44
CA VAL A 88 5.28 12.99 -5.92
C VAL A 88 4.66 12.21 -7.07
N ALA A 89 4.59 10.89 -6.95
CA ALA A 89 3.97 10.01 -7.94
C ALA A 89 2.84 9.18 -7.31
N TYR A 90 1.83 8.82 -8.12
CA TYR A 90 0.63 8.15 -7.61
C TYR A 90 0.54 6.70 -8.10
N ALA A 91 0.49 5.76 -7.15
CA ALA A 91 0.29 4.34 -7.44
C ALA A 91 -1.14 3.91 -7.11
N LYS A 92 -1.63 2.89 -7.83
CA LYS A 92 -2.88 2.19 -7.51
C LYS A 92 -2.64 0.70 -7.49
N LEU A 93 -2.91 0.08 -6.34
CA LEU A 93 -3.00 -1.36 -6.20
C LEU A 93 -4.43 -1.78 -6.49
N LYS A 94 -4.60 -2.72 -7.42
CA LYS A 94 -5.90 -3.25 -7.82
C LYS A 94 -5.99 -4.72 -7.46
N ASN A 95 -7.16 -5.13 -6.98
CA ASN A 95 -7.53 -6.53 -6.81
C ASN A 95 -6.48 -7.33 -6.01
N ILE A 96 -6.11 -6.85 -4.82
CA ILE A 96 -5.06 -7.50 -4.00
C ILE A 96 -5.53 -8.90 -3.56
N LEU A 97 -6.66 -8.96 -2.85
CA LEU A 97 -7.30 -10.23 -2.46
C LEU A 97 -8.63 -10.49 -3.17
N SER A 98 -9.12 -9.55 -3.98
CA SER A 98 -10.31 -9.80 -4.79
C SER A 98 -9.96 -10.47 -6.13
N PHE A 99 -10.85 -11.33 -6.60
CA PHE A 99 -10.73 -12.02 -7.88
C PHE A 99 -12.09 -12.13 -8.55
N HIS A 100 -12.12 -12.59 -9.80
CA HIS A 100 -13.36 -12.81 -10.53
C HIS A 100 -13.53 -14.29 -10.85
N THR A 101 -14.78 -14.74 -10.85
CA THR A 101 -15.26 -16.02 -11.41
C THR A 101 -16.22 -15.74 -12.57
N GLY A 102 -16.61 -16.77 -13.31
CA GLY A 102 -17.42 -16.61 -14.53
C GLY A 102 -16.62 -16.16 -15.75
N SER A 103 -17.32 -15.88 -16.84
CA SER A 103 -16.73 -15.45 -18.11
C SER A 103 -17.11 -14.01 -18.46
N PRO A 104 -16.18 -13.21 -19.02
CA PRO A 104 -16.50 -11.87 -19.50
C PRO A 104 -17.21 -11.87 -20.86
N HIS A 105 -17.43 -13.03 -21.50
CA HIS A 105 -18.00 -13.10 -22.84
C HIS A 105 -19.54 -13.07 -22.79
N PRO A 106 -20.20 -12.18 -23.57
CA PRO A 106 -21.65 -12.18 -23.67
C PRO A 106 -22.12 -13.46 -24.35
N GLY A 107 -22.86 -14.30 -23.61
CA GLY A 107 -23.39 -15.59 -24.08
C GLY A 107 -23.10 -16.78 -23.15
N ASP A 108 -22.16 -16.63 -22.22
CA ASP A 108 -21.90 -17.64 -21.19
C ASP A 108 -22.95 -17.59 -20.07
N SER A 109 -23.31 -18.76 -19.55
CA SER A 109 -24.39 -18.94 -18.57
C SER A 109 -24.08 -18.39 -17.18
N GLU A 110 -22.82 -18.09 -16.87
CA GLU A 110 -22.42 -17.53 -15.57
C GLU A 110 -21.89 -16.09 -15.71
N PRO A 111 -22.54 -15.12 -15.04
CA PRO A 111 -22.08 -13.73 -15.06
C PRO A 111 -20.70 -13.60 -14.42
N LEU A 112 -19.90 -12.63 -14.90
CA LEU A 112 -18.63 -12.27 -14.29
C LEU A 112 -18.87 -11.76 -12.86
N GLU A 113 -18.65 -12.62 -11.87
CA GLU A 113 -18.84 -12.30 -10.47
C GLU A 113 -17.51 -11.93 -9.81
N ARG A 114 -17.54 -10.91 -8.95
CA ARG A 114 -16.36 -10.46 -8.21
C ARG A 114 -16.45 -10.87 -6.75
N HIS A 115 -15.37 -11.45 -6.26
CA HIS A 115 -15.26 -12.07 -4.95
C HIS A 115 -14.34 -11.28 -4.03
N PHE A 116 -14.76 -11.11 -2.77
CA PHE A 116 -13.99 -10.49 -1.68
C PHE A 116 -13.94 -11.46 -0.48
N PRO A 117 -13.00 -12.41 -0.48
CA PRO A 117 -13.00 -13.50 0.50
C PRO A 117 -12.68 -13.06 1.93
N VAL A 118 -12.04 -11.89 2.08
CA VAL A 118 -11.58 -11.36 3.36
C VAL A 118 -12.10 -9.93 3.50
N SER A 119 -12.78 -9.65 4.62
CA SER A 119 -13.22 -8.32 5.00
C SER A 119 -12.46 -7.91 6.25
N ALA A 120 -11.26 -7.37 6.06
CA ALA A 120 -10.41 -6.90 7.15
C ALA A 120 -9.46 -5.80 6.68
N THR A 121 -8.99 -5.01 7.65
CA THR A 121 -7.88 -4.08 7.47
C THR A 121 -6.63 -4.58 8.17
N VAL A 122 -5.51 -4.65 7.44
CA VAL A 122 -4.20 -5.01 8.00
C VAL A 122 -3.28 -3.80 8.05
N ILE A 123 -2.35 -3.75 8.99
CA ILE A 123 -1.16 -2.90 8.88
C ILE A 123 -0.10 -3.69 8.11
N CYS A 124 0.45 -3.08 7.07
CA CYS A 124 1.53 -3.64 6.27
C CYS A 124 2.57 -2.57 5.96
N CYS A 125 3.70 -3.00 5.40
CA CYS A 125 4.68 -2.10 4.81
C CYS A 125 5.14 -2.64 3.46
N PHE A 126 5.72 -1.76 2.64
CA PHE A 126 6.44 -2.17 1.45
C PHE A 126 7.88 -2.50 1.82
N GLU A 127 8.45 -3.53 1.20
CA GLU A 127 9.87 -3.89 1.32
C GLU A 127 10.45 -4.25 -0.07
N PRO A 128 11.78 -4.08 -0.27
CA PRO A 128 12.48 -4.67 -1.41
C PRO A 128 12.35 -6.19 -1.37
N SER A 129 12.06 -6.82 -2.50
CA SER A 129 11.95 -8.28 -2.55
C SER A 129 13.30 -8.97 -2.40
N SER A 130 13.37 -9.93 -1.47
CA SER A 130 14.51 -10.85 -1.30
C SER A 130 14.32 -12.20 -2.00
N LEU A 131 13.23 -12.38 -2.76
CA LEU A 131 12.94 -13.65 -3.44
C LEU A 131 13.94 -13.90 -4.58
N GLN A 132 14.40 -15.15 -4.72
CA GLN A 132 15.44 -15.52 -5.67
C GLN A 132 15.05 -15.19 -7.12
N GLU A 133 13.78 -15.38 -7.50
CA GLU A 133 13.27 -15.04 -8.85
C GLU A 133 13.30 -13.53 -9.18
N HIS A 134 13.45 -12.69 -8.15
CA HIS A 134 13.53 -11.24 -8.26
C HIS A 134 14.96 -10.70 -8.18
N SER A 135 15.97 -11.58 -8.10
CA SER A 135 17.38 -11.17 -8.07
C SER A 135 17.73 -10.25 -9.24
N GLY A 136 18.47 -9.17 -8.94
CA GLY A 136 18.87 -8.13 -9.88
C GLY A 136 17.75 -7.21 -10.38
N LYS A 137 16.54 -7.26 -9.79
CA LYS A 137 15.40 -6.45 -10.19
C LYS A 137 14.90 -5.58 -9.03
N ARG A 138 14.40 -4.38 -9.33
CA ARG A 138 13.68 -3.56 -8.37
C ARG A 138 12.22 -4.03 -8.27
N VAL A 139 12.00 -4.98 -7.38
CA VAL A 139 10.66 -5.54 -7.10
C VAL A 139 10.25 -5.18 -5.68
N VAL A 140 9.06 -4.62 -5.54
CA VAL A 140 8.45 -4.34 -4.26
C VAL A 140 7.48 -5.47 -3.89
N VAL A 141 7.53 -5.90 -2.63
CA VAL A 141 6.54 -6.81 -2.02
C VAL A 141 5.88 -6.15 -0.81
N LEU A 142 4.79 -6.75 -0.33
CA LEU A 142 4.04 -6.28 0.83
C LEU A 142 4.26 -7.23 2.00
N ARG A 143 4.71 -6.71 3.14
CA ARG A 143 4.84 -7.45 4.40
C ARG A 143 3.68 -7.10 5.31
N VAL A 144 2.96 -8.10 5.79
CA VAL A 144 1.90 -7.92 6.77
C VAL A 144 2.55 -7.77 8.14
N LEU A 145 2.26 -6.67 8.84
CA LEU A 145 2.79 -6.41 10.18
C LEU A 145 1.82 -6.93 11.25
N ARG A 146 0.53 -6.64 11.11
CA ARG A 146 -0.54 -7.11 12.01
C ARG A 146 -1.93 -6.86 11.43
N SER A 147 -2.95 -7.49 12.00
CA SER A 147 -4.36 -7.14 11.74
C SER A 147 -4.84 -6.03 12.67
N LEU A 148 -5.79 -5.20 12.21
CA LEU A 148 -6.42 -4.18 13.05
C LEU A 148 -7.66 -4.67 13.80
N GLU A 149 -8.31 -5.70 13.29
CA GLU A 149 -9.63 -6.13 13.76
C GLU A 149 -9.54 -7.47 14.49
N TRP A 150 -8.97 -8.48 13.83
CA TRP A 150 -8.89 -9.85 14.32
C TRP A 150 -7.57 -10.50 13.91
N ASP A 151 -6.90 -11.15 14.84
CA ASP A 151 -5.72 -11.98 14.58
C ASP A 151 -5.96 -13.38 15.18
N PRO A 152 -6.11 -14.44 14.35
CA PRO A 152 -6.04 -14.45 12.89
C PRO A 152 -7.20 -13.73 12.21
N ILE A 153 -6.98 -13.32 10.96
CA ILE A 153 -8.00 -12.67 10.12
C ILE A 153 -9.12 -13.67 9.81
N ARG A 154 -10.37 -13.21 9.95
CA ARG A 154 -11.56 -14.02 9.69
C ARG A 154 -12.01 -13.89 8.22
N PRO A 155 -12.67 -14.93 7.67
CA PRO A 155 -13.33 -14.83 6.38
C PRO A 155 -14.42 -13.75 6.39
N ASN A 156 -14.69 -13.17 5.21
CA ASN A 156 -15.85 -12.31 5.03
C ASN A 156 -17.14 -13.14 5.19
N ALA A 157 -18.00 -12.78 6.15
CA ALA A 157 -19.24 -13.50 6.43
C ALA A 157 -20.23 -13.51 5.25
N SER A 158 -20.14 -12.53 4.35
CA SER A 158 -20.97 -12.44 3.13
C SER A 158 -20.36 -13.15 1.93
N TYR A 159 -19.24 -13.86 2.11
CA TYR A 159 -18.54 -14.53 1.01
C TYR A 159 -19.23 -15.84 0.62
N THR A 160 -19.69 -15.91 -0.63
CA THR A 160 -20.38 -17.07 -1.22
C THR A 160 -19.59 -17.73 -2.35
N GLY A 161 -18.36 -17.28 -2.59
CA GLY A 161 -17.53 -17.77 -3.68
C GLY A 161 -16.85 -19.11 -3.40
N PRO A 162 -15.97 -19.57 -4.32
CA PRO A 162 -15.27 -20.84 -4.18
C PRO A 162 -14.35 -20.90 -2.93
N PRO A 163 -13.99 -22.09 -2.45
CA PRO A 163 -13.02 -22.23 -1.36
C PRO A 163 -11.71 -21.49 -1.65
N ILE A 164 -11.22 -20.79 -0.64
CA ILE A 164 -10.03 -19.94 -0.72
C ILE A 164 -8.86 -20.70 -0.09
N PRO A 165 -7.74 -20.85 -0.79
CA PRO A 165 -6.53 -21.44 -0.20
C PRO A 165 -6.13 -20.73 1.10
N PRO A 166 -5.79 -21.46 2.18
CA PRO A 166 -5.41 -20.88 3.47
C PRO A 166 -4.28 -19.83 3.38
N GLU A 167 -3.39 -19.96 2.40
CA GLU A 167 -2.26 -19.06 2.15
C GLU A 167 -2.70 -17.64 1.77
N LEU A 168 -3.95 -17.45 1.32
CA LEU A 168 -4.48 -16.13 0.99
C LEU A 168 -4.97 -15.35 2.22
N TYR A 169 -5.10 -16.00 3.39
CA TYR A 169 -5.41 -15.30 4.63
C TYR A 169 -4.13 -14.63 5.15
N PRO A 170 -4.06 -13.29 5.21
CA PRO A 170 -2.83 -12.62 5.61
C PRO A 170 -2.47 -12.92 7.06
N GLN A 171 -1.18 -13.19 7.31
CA GLN A 171 -0.65 -13.47 8.65
C GLN A 171 0.44 -12.48 9.02
N ALA A 172 0.49 -12.07 10.29
CA ALA A 172 1.53 -11.18 10.79
C ALA A 172 2.94 -11.75 10.52
N GLY A 173 3.85 -10.88 10.08
CA GLY A 173 5.22 -11.23 9.72
C GLY A 173 5.38 -11.89 8.35
N GLN A 174 4.30 -12.26 7.65
CA GLN A 174 4.39 -12.91 6.33
C GLN A 174 4.23 -11.92 5.16
N LEU A 175 4.69 -12.35 3.98
CA LEU A 175 4.42 -11.63 2.75
C LEU A 175 2.95 -11.78 2.36
N LEU A 176 2.35 -10.69 1.89
CA LEU A 176 0.98 -10.70 1.43
C LEU A 176 0.85 -11.54 0.17
N MET A 177 -0.05 -12.51 0.20
CA MET A 177 -0.38 -13.35 -0.94
C MET A 177 -1.51 -12.71 -1.75
N THR A 178 -1.57 -13.01 -3.03
CA THR A 178 -2.62 -12.59 -3.98
C THR A 178 -3.03 -13.78 -4.83
N PHE A 179 -4.26 -13.72 -5.35
CA PHE A 179 -4.79 -14.77 -6.21
C PHE A 179 -4.63 -14.37 -7.68
N ARG A 180 -3.61 -14.91 -8.34
CA ARG A 180 -3.31 -14.62 -9.75
C ARG A 180 -3.35 -15.89 -10.59
N TYR A 181 -4.14 -15.87 -11.66
CA TYR A 181 -4.38 -17.04 -12.52
C TYR A 181 -4.84 -18.27 -11.72
N ARG A 182 -5.74 -18.05 -10.76
CA ARG A 182 -6.28 -19.06 -9.84
C ARG A 182 -5.23 -19.79 -8.98
N LYS A 183 -4.06 -19.18 -8.76
CA LYS A 183 -3.02 -19.72 -7.89
C LYS A 183 -2.58 -18.66 -6.87
N PRO A 184 -2.42 -19.02 -5.59
CA PRO A 184 -1.78 -18.15 -4.61
C PRO A 184 -0.35 -17.82 -5.06
N ARG A 185 0.02 -16.54 -4.98
CA ARG A 185 1.38 -16.06 -5.23
C ARG A 185 1.67 -14.89 -4.31
N VAL A 186 2.93 -14.66 -4.00
CA VAL A 186 3.35 -13.42 -3.34
C VAL A 186 2.92 -12.23 -4.20
N TRP A 187 2.30 -11.23 -3.57
CA TRP A 187 2.07 -9.96 -4.22
C TRP A 187 3.43 -9.30 -4.47
N ALA A 188 3.75 -9.07 -5.74
CA ALA A 188 5.02 -8.50 -6.15
C ALA A 188 4.83 -7.56 -7.34
N ALA A 189 5.56 -6.45 -7.32
CA ALA A 189 5.46 -5.38 -8.31
C ALA A 189 6.86 -4.97 -8.79
N ASN A 190 7.17 -5.27 -10.05
CA ASN A 190 8.41 -4.81 -10.69
C ASN A 190 8.24 -3.36 -11.18
N VAL A 191 9.02 -2.44 -10.60
CA VAL A 191 8.92 -1.00 -10.89
C VAL A 191 9.53 -0.62 -12.23
N ASP A 192 10.42 -1.46 -12.76
CA ASP A 192 11.13 -1.25 -14.04
C ASP A 192 10.45 -1.93 -15.23
N ARG A 193 9.28 -2.55 -15.01
CA ARG A 193 8.60 -3.28 -16.06
C ARG A 193 8.10 -2.34 -17.16
N SER A 194 8.75 -2.36 -18.31
CA SER A 194 8.25 -1.77 -19.55
C SER A 194 7.32 -2.76 -20.27
N GLY A 195 6.15 -2.32 -20.71
CA GLY A 195 5.20 -3.16 -21.43
C GLY A 195 4.41 -2.35 -22.45
N TRP A 196 4.32 -2.87 -23.67
CA TRP A 196 3.82 -2.15 -24.86
C TRP A 196 2.35 -1.68 -24.84
N LYS A 197 1.54 -2.00 -23.81
CA LYS A 197 0.09 -1.70 -23.83
C LYS A 197 -0.53 -1.19 -22.53
N ARG A 198 0.21 -1.03 -21.43
CA ARG A 198 -0.34 -0.49 -20.16
C ARG A 198 0.73 0.30 -19.41
N SER A 199 0.37 1.50 -18.96
CA SER A 199 1.20 2.28 -18.03
C SER A 199 1.57 1.39 -16.82
N ASN A 200 2.85 1.30 -16.49
CA ASN A 200 3.29 0.50 -15.35
C ASN A 200 2.77 1.14 -14.05
N THR A 201 1.72 0.57 -13.47
CA THR A 201 1.10 1.07 -12.23
C THR A 201 2.03 0.96 -11.02
N ALA A 202 3.13 0.21 -11.14
CA ALA A 202 4.15 0.05 -10.12
C ALA A 202 5.34 1.02 -10.27
N ALA A 203 5.48 1.72 -11.41
CA ALA A 203 6.58 2.66 -11.62
C ALA A 203 6.71 3.73 -10.52
N PRO A 204 5.62 4.27 -9.93
CA PRO A 204 5.74 5.22 -8.82
C PRO A 204 6.52 4.68 -7.61
N PHE A 205 6.54 3.36 -7.38
CA PHE A 205 7.30 2.77 -6.28
C PHE A 205 8.82 2.76 -6.51
N ALA A 206 9.30 3.12 -7.70
CA ALA A 206 10.73 3.35 -7.94
C ALA A 206 11.30 4.42 -7.00
N ILE A 207 10.45 5.40 -6.60
CA ILE A 207 10.80 6.43 -5.62
C ILE A 207 11.22 5.83 -4.27
N LEU A 208 10.63 4.72 -3.83
CA LEU A 208 11.02 4.08 -2.56
C LEU A 208 12.45 3.54 -2.61
N PHE A 209 12.89 3.04 -3.77
CA PHE A 209 14.28 2.63 -3.98
C PHE A 209 15.23 3.83 -4.03
N GLU A 210 14.84 4.91 -4.70
CA GLU A 210 15.61 6.15 -4.77
C GLU A 210 15.81 6.74 -3.36
N ASN A 211 14.74 6.82 -2.57
CA ASN A 211 14.79 7.32 -1.20
C ASN A 211 15.65 6.42 -0.30
N ALA A 212 15.60 5.10 -0.47
CA ALA A 212 16.45 4.17 0.30
C ALA A 212 17.95 4.34 -0.01
N LEU A 213 18.32 4.74 -1.24
CA LEU A 213 19.68 5.07 -1.61
C LEU A 213 20.12 6.44 -1.06
N GLU A 214 19.24 7.43 -1.09
CA GLU A 214 19.53 8.81 -0.67
C GLU A 214 19.58 8.96 0.86
N TYR A 215 18.62 8.37 1.57
CA TYR A 215 18.39 8.59 3.02
C TYR A 215 18.72 7.36 3.88
N GLY A 216 19.07 6.23 3.26
CA GLY A 216 19.17 4.94 3.93
C GLY A 216 17.80 4.28 4.13
N SER A 217 17.80 2.97 4.40
CA SER A 217 16.59 2.26 4.82
C SER A 217 16.35 2.56 6.29
N SER A 218 15.41 3.43 6.61
CA SER A 218 14.96 3.64 7.99
C SER A 218 14.37 2.31 8.48
N ALA A 219 15.06 1.66 9.42
CA ALA A 219 14.57 0.48 10.11
C ALA A 219 13.59 0.88 11.22
#